data_AF-A0A969NEP9-F1
#
_entry.id   AF-A0A969NEP9-F1
#
_cell.length_a   1.000
_cell.length_b   1.000
_cell.length_c   1.000
_cell.angle_alpha   90.00
_cell.angle_beta   90.00
_cell.angle_gamma   90.00
#
_symmetry.space_group_name_H-M   'P 1'
#
loop_
_entity.id
_entity.type
_entity.pdbx_description
1 polymer ?
#
loop_
_entity_poly.entity_id
_entity_poly.type
_entity_poly.pdbx_seq_one_letter_code
_entity_poly.pdbx_strand_id
1 'polypeptide(L)'
;MTFYYFYTYFIAHNCTFIKRQLFKTVGLYDEKYKIASDWKFFLLAVCKYNCTTNWLNITISTMTEGGISNNPEYKGLVEEERMKIMQEHFPAFIEDYKCLYNYRHNSFKKNLRGILKD
;
A
#
# COMPACT_ATOMS: atom_id res chain seq x y z
N MET A 1 -4.26 -4.00 9.77
CA MET A 1 -3.31 -3.38 8.82
C MET A 1 -2.91 -2.00 9.34
N THR A 2 -1.72 -1.49 9.03
CA THR A 2 -1.23 -0.18 9.50
C THR A 2 -0.94 0.75 8.33
N PHE A 3 -0.74 2.05 8.59
CA PHE A 3 -0.32 2.98 7.55
C PHE A 3 1.01 2.55 6.89
N TYR A 4 1.96 2.05 7.68
CA TYR A 4 3.24 1.51 7.17
C TYR A 4 3.04 0.37 6.17
N TYR A 5 2.04 -0.47 6.41
CA TYR A 5 1.69 -1.55 5.50
C TYR A 5 1.29 -0.98 4.13
N PHE A 6 0.40 0.01 4.07
CA PHE A 6 0.00 0.64 2.80
C PHE A 6 1.11 1.45 2.13
N TYR A 7 1.99 2.06 2.92
CA TYR A 7 3.17 2.74 2.41
C TYR A 7 4.13 1.76 1.71
N THR A 8 4.18 0.51 2.15
CA THR A 8 5.15 -0.48 1.66
C THR A 8 4.54 -1.45 0.65
N TYR A 9 3.26 -1.78 0.80
CA TYR A 9 2.60 -2.89 0.11
C TYR A 9 1.24 -2.51 -0.46
N PHE A 10 0.79 -3.37 -1.39
CA PHE A 10 -0.57 -3.40 -1.90
C PHE A 10 -1.38 -4.49 -1.21
N ILE A 11 -2.70 -4.37 -1.29
CA ILE A 11 -3.61 -5.46 -0.95
C ILE A 11 -3.94 -6.20 -2.26
N ALA A 12 -3.90 -7.53 -2.23
CA ALA A 12 -4.35 -8.35 -3.34
C ALA A 12 -5.88 -8.19 -3.52
N HIS A 13 -6.27 -7.36 -4.49
CA HIS A 13 -7.68 -7.03 -4.74
C HIS A 13 -8.52 -8.26 -5.10
N ASN A 14 -7.96 -9.15 -5.92
CA ASN A 14 -8.59 -10.38 -6.40
C ASN A 14 -9.06 -11.35 -5.31
N CYS A 15 -8.52 -11.24 -4.08
CA CYS A 15 -8.94 -12.05 -2.93
C CYS A 15 -9.56 -11.22 -1.80
N THR A 16 -9.98 -9.98 -2.07
CA THR A 16 -10.51 -9.07 -1.05
C THR A 16 -12.03 -8.90 -1.18
N PHE A 17 -12.74 -9.09 -0.07
CA PHE A 17 -14.18 -8.84 0.01
C PHE A 17 -14.45 -7.51 0.73
N ILE A 18 -15.21 -6.63 0.08
CA ILE A 18 -15.48 -5.27 0.56
C ILE A 18 -16.95 -5.18 0.98
N LYS A 19 -17.20 -4.74 2.23
CA LYS A 19 -18.57 -4.45 2.68
C LYS A 19 -19.14 -3.33 1.81
N ARG A 20 -20.34 -3.53 1.24
CA ARG A 20 -21.01 -2.56 0.35
C ARG A 20 -21.06 -1.13 0.94
N GLN A 21 -21.26 -1.02 2.25
CA GLN A 21 -21.31 0.27 2.93
C GLN A 21 -20.02 1.10 2.77
N LEU A 22 -18.86 0.46 2.60
CA LEU A 22 -17.59 1.17 2.39
C LEU A 22 -17.56 1.96 1.08
N PHE A 23 -18.28 1.53 0.03
CA PHE A 23 -18.40 2.32 -1.19
C PHE A 23 -19.20 3.62 -0.99
N LYS A 24 -20.07 3.67 0.02
CA LYS A 24 -20.77 4.90 0.42
C LYS A 24 -19.91 5.79 1.33
N THR A 25 -19.05 5.18 2.15
CA THR A 25 -18.20 5.90 3.11
C THR A 25 -16.93 6.46 2.46
N VAL A 26 -16.23 5.64 1.68
CA VAL A 26 -14.96 5.97 1.04
C VAL A 26 -15.16 6.62 -0.33
N GLY A 27 -16.21 6.18 -1.04
CA GLY A 27 -16.43 6.48 -2.47
C GLY A 27 -16.21 5.25 -3.34
N LEU A 28 -16.43 5.40 -4.65
CA LEU A 28 -16.10 4.39 -5.65
C LEU A 28 -14.60 4.44 -6.01
N TYR A 29 -14.17 3.54 -6.87
CA TYR A 29 -12.83 3.63 -7.45
C TYR A 29 -12.69 4.92 -8.26
N ASP A 30 -11.55 5.58 -8.08
CA ASP A 30 -11.23 6.81 -8.76
C ASP A 30 -10.58 6.48 -10.10
N GLU A 31 -11.34 6.68 -11.19
CA GLU A 31 -10.94 6.34 -12.56
C GLU A 31 -9.83 7.25 -13.11
N LYS A 32 -9.41 8.28 -12.36
CA LYS A 32 -8.26 9.10 -12.74
C LYS A 32 -6.93 8.35 -12.59
N TYR A 33 -6.88 7.32 -11.73
CA TYR A 33 -5.68 6.50 -11.52
C TYR A 33 -5.78 5.20 -12.31
N LYS A 34 -4.79 4.95 -13.15
CA LYS A 34 -4.76 3.77 -14.02
C LYS A 34 -4.39 2.50 -13.27
N ILE A 35 -3.59 2.61 -12.20
CA ILE A 35 -3.06 1.45 -11.48
C ILE A 35 -3.39 1.49 -9.99
N ALA A 36 -3.26 2.65 -9.33
CA ALA A 36 -3.35 2.74 -7.86
C ALA A 36 -4.77 2.99 -7.31
N SER A 37 -5.82 2.83 -8.12
CA SER A 37 -7.20 3.17 -7.73
C SER A 37 -7.74 2.29 -6.59
N ASP A 38 -7.44 0.99 -6.63
CA ASP A 38 -7.79 0.05 -5.57
C ASP A 38 -6.99 0.33 -4.27
N TRP A 39 -5.71 0.60 -4.41
CA TRP A 39 -4.82 0.99 -3.32
C TRP A 39 -5.31 2.27 -2.62
N LYS A 40 -5.71 3.30 -3.39
CA LYS A 40 -6.34 4.52 -2.85
C LYS A 40 -7.54 4.17 -1.98
N PHE A 41 -8.46 3.36 -2.51
CA PHE A 41 -9.67 2.96 -1.80
C PHE A 41 -9.33 2.29 -0.45
N PHE A 42 -8.41 1.32 -0.44
CA PHE A 42 -8.07 0.61 0.79
C PHE A 42 -7.30 1.45 1.80
N LEU A 43 -6.36 2.28 1.34
CA LEU A 43 -5.65 3.23 2.18
C LEU A 43 -6.64 4.15 2.91
N LEU A 44 -7.59 4.72 2.18
CA LEU A 44 -8.60 5.59 2.78
C LEU A 44 -9.54 4.82 3.72
N ALA A 45 -10.01 3.65 3.30
CA ALA A 45 -10.91 2.82 4.12
C ALA A 45 -10.30 2.55 5.49
N VAL A 46 -9.02 2.14 5.54
CA VAL A 46 -8.34 1.77 6.79
C VAL A 46 -7.79 2.99 7.53
N CYS A 47 -7.06 3.88 6.86
CA CYS A 47 -6.28 4.93 7.51
C CYS A 47 -7.02 6.25 7.69
N LYS A 48 -8.08 6.52 6.91
CA LYS A 48 -8.90 7.73 7.05
C LYS A 48 -10.23 7.44 7.73
N TYR A 49 -10.88 6.33 7.36
CA TYR A 49 -12.20 5.95 7.87
C TYR A 49 -12.16 4.85 8.93
N ASN A 50 -10.97 4.42 9.36
CA ASN A 50 -10.76 3.48 10.46
C ASN A 50 -11.56 2.17 10.33
N CYS A 51 -11.70 1.64 9.11
CA CYS A 51 -12.39 0.37 8.92
C CYS A 51 -11.58 -0.79 9.49
N THR A 52 -12.28 -1.80 10.02
CA THR A 52 -11.66 -3.02 10.52
C THR A 52 -11.33 -3.96 9.35
N THR A 53 -10.22 -4.68 9.47
CA THR A 53 -9.77 -5.69 8.50
C THR A 53 -9.69 -7.05 9.19
N ASN A 54 -10.01 -8.12 8.46
CA ASN A 54 -9.85 -9.49 8.93
C ASN A 54 -9.17 -10.31 7.83
N TRP A 55 -8.15 -11.09 8.21
CA TRP A 55 -7.42 -11.95 7.29
C TRP A 55 -7.95 -13.37 7.39
N LEU A 56 -8.24 -13.97 6.23
CA LEU A 56 -8.64 -15.37 6.13
C LEU A 56 -7.45 -16.18 5.61
N ASN A 57 -7.00 -17.18 6.37
CA ASN A 57 -5.91 -18.06 5.95
C ASN A 57 -6.43 -19.18 5.02
N ILE A 58 -7.04 -18.77 3.91
CA ILE A 58 -7.57 -19.66 2.87
C ILE A 58 -7.24 -19.09 1.50
N THR A 59 -7.02 -19.98 0.52
CA THR A 59 -6.81 -19.57 -0.87
C THR A 59 -8.15 -19.23 -1.51
N ILE A 60 -8.33 -17.96 -1.89
CA ILE A 60 -9.57 -17.47 -2.55
C ILE A 60 -9.44 -17.48 -4.08
N SER A 61 -8.26 -17.19 -4.62
CA SER A 61 -8.06 -17.01 -6.06
C SER A 61 -6.64 -17.32 -6.47
N THR A 62 -6.48 -17.85 -7.68
CA THR A 62 -5.19 -17.92 -8.41
C THR A 62 -5.15 -16.80 -9.45
N MET A 63 -4.01 -16.10 -9.55
CA MET A 63 -3.83 -15.02 -10.52
C MET A 63 -2.72 -15.42 -11.50
N THR A 64 -2.97 -15.17 -12.79
CA THR A 64 -1.94 -15.31 -13.83
C THR A 64 -0.99 -14.12 -13.78
N GLU A 65 0.29 -14.35 -14.07
CA GLU A 65 1.26 -13.27 -14.22
C GLU A 65 0.94 -12.37 -15.43
N GLY A 66 1.50 -11.15 -15.46
CA GLY A 66 1.36 -10.22 -16.58
C GLY A 66 0.45 -9.00 -16.35
N GLY A 67 -0.01 -8.76 -15.11
CA GLY A 67 -0.73 -7.54 -14.78
C GLY A 67 0.13 -6.28 -14.93
N ILE A 68 -0.48 -5.17 -15.38
CA ILE A 68 0.19 -3.87 -15.58
C ILE A 68 0.92 -3.38 -14.33
N SER A 69 0.38 -3.65 -13.13
CA SER A 69 0.97 -3.30 -11.84
C SER A 69 2.27 -4.06 -11.53
N ASN A 70 2.49 -5.21 -12.17
CA ASN A 70 3.70 -6.02 -12.04
C ASN A 70 4.67 -5.83 -13.20
N ASN A 71 4.33 -5.01 -14.20
CA ASN A 71 5.21 -4.73 -15.32
C ASN A 71 6.22 -3.61 -14.92
N PRO A 72 7.54 -3.87 -14.98
CA PRO A 72 8.58 -2.91 -14.64
C PRO A 72 8.48 -1.56 -15.37
N GLU A 73 7.96 -1.54 -16.60
CA GLU A 73 7.76 -0.33 -17.40
C GLU A 73 6.83 0.67 -16.71
N TYR A 74 5.84 0.18 -15.96
CA TYR A 74 4.84 1.02 -15.31
C TYR A 74 5.18 1.34 -13.84
N LYS A 75 6.33 0.88 -13.33
CA LYS A 75 6.72 1.13 -11.94
C LYS A 75 6.79 2.63 -11.60
N GLY A 76 7.26 3.45 -12.54
CA GLY A 76 7.29 4.91 -12.38
C GLY A 76 5.89 5.51 -12.22
N LEU A 77 4.94 5.06 -13.04
CA LEU A 77 3.53 5.49 -12.96
C LEU A 77 2.89 5.08 -11.64
N VAL A 78 3.16 3.86 -11.15
CA VAL A 78 2.67 3.38 -9.86
C VAL A 78 3.13 4.31 -8.72
N GLU A 79 4.42 4.62 -8.66
CA GLU A 79 4.96 5.48 -7.60
C GLU A 79 4.46 6.93 -7.72
N GLU A 80 4.29 7.45 -8.94
CA GLU A 80 3.71 8.77 -9.20
C GLU A 80 2.25 8.85 -8.70
N GLU A 81 1.42 7.88 -9.06
CA GLU A 81 0.02 7.83 -8.64
C GLU A 81 -0.10 7.73 -7.11
N ARG A 82 0.67 6.84 -6.48
CA ARG A 82 0.69 6.71 -5.01
C ARG A 82 1.14 7.99 -4.33
N MET A 83 2.17 8.65 -4.85
CA MET A 83 2.66 9.91 -4.29
C MET A 83 1.61 11.01 -4.40
N LYS A 84 0.90 11.13 -5.53
CA LYS A 84 -0.22 12.07 -5.70
C LYS A 84 -1.31 11.83 -4.67
N ILE A 85 -1.71 10.57 -4.47
CA ILE A 85 -2.72 10.17 -3.47
C ILE A 85 -2.25 10.52 -2.05
N MET A 86 -0.97 10.27 -1.73
CA MET A 86 -0.37 10.60 -0.44
C MET A 86 -0.34 12.11 -0.21
N GLN A 87 0.01 12.91 -1.22
CA GLN A 87 -0.02 14.37 -1.15
C GLN A 87 -1.45 14.90 -0.94
N GLU A 88 -2.44 14.29 -1.59
CA GLU A 88 -3.84 14.69 -1.48
C GLU A 88 -4.44 14.40 -0.10
N HIS A 89 -4.10 13.26 0.50
CA HIS A 89 -4.81 12.76 1.68
C HIS A 89 -3.99 12.70 2.98
N PHE A 90 -2.66 12.56 2.88
CA PHE A 90 -1.77 12.36 4.02
C PHE A 90 -0.42 13.10 3.87
N PRO A 91 -0.40 14.39 3.46
CA PRO A 91 0.85 15.10 3.17
C PRO A 91 1.79 15.16 4.37
N ALA A 92 1.26 15.29 5.58
CA ALA A 92 2.02 15.34 6.82
C ALA A 92 2.81 14.05 7.12
N PHE A 93 2.41 12.90 6.54
CA PHE A 93 3.01 11.59 6.82
C PHE A 93 4.12 11.24 5.84
N ILE A 94 4.30 12.00 4.75
CA ILE A 94 5.19 11.62 3.64
C ILE A 94 6.64 11.49 4.09
N GLU A 95 7.21 12.54 4.71
CA GLU A 95 8.62 12.52 5.10
C GLU A 95 8.89 11.56 6.27
N ASP A 96 7.96 11.45 7.22
CA ASP A 96 8.04 10.51 8.34
C ASP A 96 8.15 9.07 7.84
N TYR A 97 7.25 8.69 6.91
CA TYR A 97 7.22 7.32 6.39
C TYR A 97 8.34 7.02 5.41
N LYS A 98 8.82 8.03 4.67
CA LYS A 98 10.04 7.93 3.87
C LYS A 98 11.26 7.67 4.77
N CYS A 99 11.42 8.43 5.85
CA CYS A 99 12.48 8.22 6.84
C CYS A 99 12.39 6.82 7.46
N LEU A 100 11.19 6.43 7.91
CA LEU A 100 10.95 5.12 8.52
C LEU A 100 11.20 3.96 7.55
N TYR A 101 10.79 4.09 6.29
CA TYR A 101 11.04 3.11 5.25
C TYR A 101 12.54 2.93 5.01
N ASN A 102 13.27 4.04 4.81
CA ASN A 102 14.71 4.04 4.64
C ASN A 102 15.41 3.41 5.86
N TYR A 103 15.00 3.77 7.07
CA TYR A 103 15.54 3.20 8.30
C TYR A 103 15.38 1.66 8.38
N ARG A 104 14.22 1.14 7.95
CA ARG A 104 13.92 -0.30 7.99
C ARG A 104 14.59 -1.10 6.87
N HIS A 105 14.86 -0.47 5.73
CA HIS A 105 15.41 -1.14 4.54
C HIS A 105 16.89 -0.87 4.27
N ASN A 106 17.49 0.14 4.91
CA ASN A 106 18.93 0.39 4.79
C ASN A 106 19.73 -0.65 5.60
N SER A 107 20.52 -1.45 4.88
CA SER A 107 21.38 -2.54 5.39
C SER A 107 22.48 -2.11 6.37
N PHE A 108 22.75 -0.80 6.53
CA PHE A 108 23.81 -0.30 7.40
C PHE A 108 23.66 -0.79 8.87
N LYS A 109 22.44 -0.96 9.39
CA LYS A 109 22.23 -1.50 10.75
C LYS A 109 22.32 -3.03 10.86
N LYS A 110 22.23 -3.79 9.76
CA LYS A 110 22.47 -5.25 9.79
C LYS A 110 23.96 -5.57 10.00
N ASN A 111 24.87 -4.74 9.48
CA ASN A 111 26.32 -4.95 9.60
C ASN A 111 26.90 -4.50 10.95
N LEU A 112 26.33 -3.47 11.60
CA LEU A 112 26.79 -3.02 12.93
C LEU A 112 26.55 -4.03 14.07
N ARG A 113 25.53 -4.89 13.97
CA ARG A 113 25.31 -5.98 14.93
C ARG A 113 26.28 -7.16 14.76
N GLY A 114 26.97 -7.24 13.62
CA GLY A 114 28.08 -8.18 13.41
C GLY A 114 29.39 -7.65 13.96
N ILE A 115 29.63 -6.33 13.89
CA ILE A 115 30.88 -5.68 14.31
C ILE A 115 30.98 -5.47 15.83
N LEU A 116 29.84 -5.38 16.54
CA LEU A 116 29.81 -5.20 18.01
C LEU A 116 29.71 -6.52 18.78
N LYS A 117 29.99 -7.66 18.12
CA LYS A 117 29.98 -9.00 18.73
C LYS A 117 31.37 -9.66 18.84
N ASP A 118 32.43 -8.92 18.52
CA ASP A 118 33.82 -9.31 18.74
C ASP A 118 34.44 -8.50 19.88
#